data_AF-A0A9L0IG78-F1
#
_entry.id   AF-A0A9L0IG78-F1
#
_cell.length_a   1.000
_cell.length_b   1.000
_cell.length_c   1.000
_cell.angle_alpha   90.00
_cell.angle_beta   90.00
_cell.angle_gamma   90.00
#
_symmetry.space_group_name_H-M   'P 1'
#
loop_
_entity.id
_entity.type
_entity.pdbx_description
1 polymer ?
#
loop_
_entity_poly.entity_id
_entity_poly.type
_entity_poly.pdbx_seq_one_letter_code
_entity_poly.pdbx_strand_id
1 'polypeptide(L)'
;MWPLDPSQKEVLRFAISCRVLTLVLQALFNAIIPDHHAEAFSPPRLAPSGSVDQLVEGSAHPIPKPLLQLAVDKGYRTVGTVEGKEPPWCSWSLPLIYSYIQDIYWNVGFLRYYELKQLPNFLLATPVAILVAWATWTYVTTYPWLCLTLGLQRSKNNKTLEKPDPGFLSPRVFVYLVHAAALLLFGSLCMHVQVLTRFLGSSTPIVYWFPAHLLQDQEPLLRSLETVPWKPHAGDPPPGQKVPRNSIMGLLCNWKTCSLLTRCILGYFLTYWLLGLLLHCNFLPWT
;
A
#
# COMPACT_ATOMS: atom_id res chain seq x y z
N MET A 1 -22.12 -18.67 -11.40
CA MET A 1 -22.21 -18.86 -9.94
C MET A 1 -21.70 -17.57 -9.28
N TRP A 2 -22.60 -16.63 -9.02
CA TRP A 2 -22.35 -15.29 -8.43
C TRP A 2 -23.19 -15.23 -7.13
N PRO A 3 -22.70 -14.66 -6.02
CA PRO A 3 -23.00 -15.19 -4.69
C PRO A 3 -24.35 -14.76 -4.12
N LEU A 4 -24.93 -15.66 -3.31
CA LEU A 4 -26.23 -15.56 -2.64
C LEU A 4 -26.24 -14.68 -1.37
N ASP A 5 -25.23 -13.82 -1.16
CA ASP A 5 -25.18 -12.94 0.02
C ASP A 5 -25.41 -11.47 -0.37
N PRO A 6 -26.49 -10.82 0.13
CA PRO A 6 -26.77 -9.41 -0.15
C PRO A 6 -25.63 -8.48 0.27
N SER A 7 -24.83 -8.82 1.27
CA SER A 7 -23.69 -8.00 1.72
C SER A 7 -22.57 -7.92 0.66
N GLN A 8 -22.23 -9.05 0.04
CA GLN A 8 -21.19 -9.13 -1.00
C GLN A 8 -21.56 -8.32 -2.24
N LYS A 9 -22.86 -8.33 -2.61
CA LYS A 9 -23.36 -7.54 -3.74
C LYS A 9 -23.20 -6.04 -3.50
N GLU A 10 -23.44 -5.56 -2.28
CA GLU A 10 -23.28 -4.14 -1.93
C GLU A 10 -21.80 -3.74 -1.88
N VAL A 11 -20.92 -4.57 -1.33
CA VAL A 11 -19.46 -4.34 -1.36
C VAL A 11 -18.96 -4.24 -2.78
N LEU A 12 -19.36 -5.18 -3.65
CA LEU A 12 -19.00 -5.16 -5.07
C LEU A 12 -19.52 -3.90 -5.76
N ARG A 13 -20.77 -3.51 -5.53
CA ARG A 13 -21.36 -2.30 -6.11
C ARG A 13 -20.59 -1.05 -5.70
N PHE A 14 -20.24 -0.95 -4.42
CA PHE A 14 -19.43 0.15 -3.90
C PHE A 14 -18.03 0.16 -4.53
N ALA A 15 -17.36 -0.99 -4.61
CA ALA A 15 -16.05 -1.11 -5.22
C ALA A 15 -16.05 -0.69 -6.70
N ILE A 16 -17.05 -1.11 -7.48
CA ILE A 16 -17.23 -0.69 -8.88
C ILE A 16 -17.46 0.82 -8.96
N SER A 17 -18.37 1.37 -8.15
CA SER A 17 -18.65 2.81 -8.14
C SER A 17 -17.42 3.64 -7.78
N CYS A 18 -16.65 3.23 -6.76
CA CYS A 18 -15.39 3.88 -6.39
C CYS A 18 -14.36 3.79 -7.51
N ARG A 19 -14.24 2.65 -8.19
CA ARG A 19 -13.31 2.47 -9.30
C ARG A 19 -13.66 3.36 -10.49
N VAL A 20 -14.93 3.42 -10.86
CA VAL A 20 -15.41 4.32 -11.92
C VAL A 20 -15.16 5.76 -11.54
N LEU A 21 -15.48 6.16 -10.30
CA LEU A 21 -15.23 7.52 -9.81
C LEU A 21 -13.72 7.86 -9.86
N THR A 22 -12.85 6.95 -9.42
CA THR A 22 -11.40 7.10 -9.54
C THR A 22 -10.96 7.35 -10.98
N LEU A 23 -11.43 6.53 -11.93
CA LEU A 23 -11.06 6.67 -13.33
C LEU A 23 -11.55 8.00 -13.94
N VAL A 24 -12.78 8.41 -13.59
CA VAL A 24 -13.35 9.68 -14.04
C VAL A 24 -12.56 10.85 -13.46
N LEU A 25 -12.29 10.86 -12.16
CA LEU A 25 -11.50 11.91 -11.52
C LEU A 25 -10.08 11.97 -12.09
N GLN A 26 -9.47 10.82 -12.38
CA GLN A 26 -8.16 10.78 -13.03
C GLN A 26 -8.20 11.42 -14.42
N ALA A 27 -9.20 11.08 -15.24
CA ALA A 27 -9.36 11.69 -16.56
C ALA A 27 -9.61 13.20 -16.47
N LEU A 28 -10.42 13.65 -15.51
CA LEU A 28 -10.68 15.06 -15.26
C LEU A 28 -9.41 15.80 -14.82
N PHE A 29 -8.65 15.25 -13.87
CA PHE A 29 -7.42 15.88 -13.41
C PHE A 29 -6.34 15.91 -14.48
N ASN A 30 -6.17 14.85 -15.28
CA ASN A 30 -5.28 14.87 -16.44
C ASN A 30 -5.70 15.94 -17.49
N ALA A 31 -6.99 16.24 -17.61
CA ALA A 31 -7.48 17.26 -18.53
C ALA A 31 -7.29 18.69 -18.01
N ILE A 32 -7.38 18.88 -16.68
CA ILE A 32 -7.28 20.20 -16.03
C ILE A 32 -5.82 20.57 -15.75
N ILE A 33 -5.03 19.58 -15.35
CA ILE A 33 -3.64 19.74 -14.98
C ILE A 33 -2.80 19.20 -16.14
N PRO A 34 -2.14 20.07 -16.92
CA PRO A 34 -1.32 19.61 -18.03
C PRO A 34 -0.21 18.71 -17.49
N ASP A 35 -0.02 17.54 -18.12
CA ASP A 35 1.06 16.62 -17.77
C ASP A 35 2.36 17.41 -17.69
N HIS A 36 3.01 17.39 -16.52
CA HIS A 36 4.39 17.80 -16.45
C HIS A 36 5.15 16.91 -17.45
N HIS A 37 5.87 17.52 -18.39
CA HIS A 37 6.84 16.82 -19.23
C HIS A 37 7.96 16.26 -18.35
N ALA A 38 7.68 15.16 -17.65
CA ALA A 38 8.68 14.33 -17.03
C ALA A 38 9.33 13.57 -18.19
N GLU A 39 10.38 14.12 -18.77
CA GLU A 39 11.20 13.47 -19.81
C GLU A 39 11.75 12.10 -19.39
N ALA A 40 11.50 11.68 -18.13
CA ALA A 40 11.81 10.39 -17.54
C ALA A 40 11.37 9.15 -18.35
N PHE A 41 10.32 9.25 -19.19
CA PHE A 41 9.83 8.13 -20.01
C PHE A 41 9.73 8.43 -21.50
N SER A 42 10.43 9.46 -21.98
CA SER A 42 10.62 9.65 -23.43
C SER A 42 11.94 9.00 -23.82
N PRO A 43 11.99 7.67 -24.12
CA PRO A 43 13.19 7.12 -24.71
C PRO A 43 13.47 7.89 -26.01
N PRO A 44 14.74 8.17 -26.34
CA PRO A 44 15.07 8.76 -27.63
C PRO A 44 14.42 7.93 -28.74
N ARG A 45 13.69 8.58 -29.66
CA ARG A 45 13.00 7.88 -30.74
C ARG A 45 14.04 7.17 -31.63
N LEU A 46 14.10 5.84 -31.53
CA LEU A 46 14.93 5.01 -32.40
C LEU A 46 14.17 4.76 -33.72
N ALA A 47 14.89 4.82 -34.85
CA ALA A 47 14.37 4.54 -36.20
C ALA A 47 13.99 3.05 -36.37
N PRO A 48 13.26 2.62 -37.42
CA PRO A 48 12.47 1.39 -37.36
C PRO A 48 13.30 0.12 -37.60
N SER A 49 12.99 -0.96 -36.88
CA SER A 49 13.45 -2.33 -37.15
C SER A 49 12.27 -3.31 -37.18
N GLY A 50 12.41 -4.37 -37.99
CA GLY A 50 11.46 -5.46 -38.28
C GLY A 50 12.16 -6.45 -39.24
N SER A 51 11.94 -7.77 -39.31
CA SER A 51 11.06 -8.74 -38.66
C SER A 51 11.92 -9.93 -38.15
N VAL A 52 11.89 -10.41 -36.91
CA VAL A 52 11.05 -10.09 -35.74
C VAL A 52 11.74 -9.01 -34.89
N ASP A 53 12.06 -7.88 -35.54
CA ASP A 53 13.01 -6.79 -35.23
C ASP A 53 14.53 -7.08 -35.28
N GLN A 54 15.11 -8.27 -35.46
CA GLN A 54 14.99 -9.13 -36.65
C GLN A 54 15.21 -10.62 -36.33
N LEU A 55 15.00 -11.03 -35.08
CA LEU A 55 14.48 -12.33 -34.63
C LEU A 55 14.23 -12.23 -33.10
N VAL A 56 13.80 -11.03 -32.67
CA VAL A 56 13.73 -10.30 -31.38
C VAL A 56 14.68 -9.08 -31.30
N GLU A 57 15.95 -9.17 -31.76
CA GLU A 57 16.91 -8.08 -32.14
C GLU A 57 18.36 -8.66 -32.17
N GLY A 58 18.73 -9.35 -33.26
CA GLY A 58 20.07 -9.93 -33.41
C GLY A 58 21.18 -8.86 -33.51
N SER A 59 22.25 -9.04 -32.72
CA SER A 59 23.42 -8.16 -32.54
C SER A 59 23.16 -6.86 -31.75
N ALA A 60 23.79 -6.77 -30.58
CA ALA A 60 23.67 -5.68 -29.62
C ALA A 60 23.89 -4.31 -30.29
N HIS A 61 22.85 -3.48 -30.29
CA HIS A 61 22.97 -2.10 -30.73
C HIS A 61 23.77 -1.28 -29.70
N PRO A 62 24.59 -0.32 -30.15
CA PRO A 62 25.29 0.58 -29.24
C PRO A 62 24.27 1.38 -28.44
N ILE A 63 24.53 1.53 -27.13
CA ILE A 63 23.69 2.32 -26.21
C ILE A 63 23.47 3.71 -26.82
N PRO A 64 22.21 4.20 -26.93
CA PRO A 64 21.91 5.51 -27.48
C PRO A 64 22.77 6.61 -26.86
N LYS A 65 23.35 7.50 -27.69
CA LYS A 65 24.22 8.61 -27.24
C LYS A 65 23.62 9.45 -26.08
N PRO A 66 22.31 9.75 -26.05
CA PRO A 66 21.71 10.48 -24.92
C PRO A 66 21.81 9.71 -23.59
N LEU A 67 21.67 8.39 -23.60
CA LEU A 67 21.79 7.56 -22.40
C LEU A 67 23.25 7.45 -21.94
N LEU A 68 24.19 7.44 -22.89
CA LEU A 68 25.62 7.47 -22.59
C LEU A 68 26.02 8.81 -21.96
N GLN A 69 25.51 9.93 -22.48
CA GLN A 69 25.70 11.25 -21.90
C GLN A 69 25.11 11.32 -20.48
N LEU A 70 23.86 10.88 -20.30
CA LEU A 70 23.24 10.81 -18.97
C LEU A 70 24.05 9.96 -17.99
N ALA A 71 24.58 8.82 -18.45
CA ALA A 71 25.41 7.96 -17.62
C ALA A 71 26.71 8.66 -17.20
N VAL A 72 27.37 9.39 -18.11
CA VAL A 72 28.55 10.20 -17.78
C VAL A 72 28.20 11.31 -16.78
N ASP A 73 27.11 12.05 -17.03
CA ASP A 73 26.65 13.15 -16.17
C ASP A 73 26.29 12.68 -14.75
N LYS A 74 25.74 11.46 -14.64
CA LYS A 74 25.38 10.83 -13.36
C LYS A 74 26.51 10.01 -12.74
N GLY A 75 27.67 9.91 -13.39
CA GLY A 75 28.79 9.08 -12.93
C GLY A 75 28.49 7.58 -12.92
N TYR A 76 27.56 7.12 -13.75
CA TYR A 76 27.23 5.70 -13.92
C TYR A 76 28.30 4.99 -14.75
N ARG A 77 28.54 3.72 -14.41
CA ARG A 77 29.44 2.85 -15.19
C ARG A 77 28.70 2.36 -16.42
N THR A 78 29.29 2.53 -17.61
CA THR A 78 28.76 1.96 -18.85
C THR A 78 29.71 0.93 -19.43
N VAL A 79 29.18 0.06 -20.28
CA VAL A 79 29.98 -0.96 -20.98
C VAL A 79 30.97 -0.24 -21.90
N GLY A 80 32.26 -0.37 -21.62
CA GLY A 80 33.34 0.16 -22.47
C GLY A 80 33.89 1.55 -22.10
N THR A 81 33.36 2.27 -21.10
CA THR A 81 33.89 3.60 -20.71
C THR A 81 35.04 3.57 -19.71
N VAL A 82 35.32 2.42 -19.08
CA VAL A 82 36.48 2.26 -18.20
C VAL A 82 37.28 1.06 -18.70
N GLU A 83 38.34 1.33 -19.44
CA GLU A 83 39.28 0.30 -19.87
C GLU A 83 39.74 -0.53 -18.65
N GLY A 84 39.47 -1.83 -18.66
CA GLY A 84 40.06 -2.80 -17.74
C GLY A 84 39.52 -2.87 -16.31
N LYS A 85 38.38 -2.24 -15.96
CA LYS A 85 37.78 -2.40 -14.62
C LYS A 85 36.34 -2.86 -14.67
N GLU A 86 36.15 -4.17 -14.69
CA GLU A 86 34.86 -4.80 -14.45
C GLU A 86 34.29 -4.36 -13.09
N PRO A 87 32.96 -4.26 -12.95
CA PRO A 87 32.34 -4.02 -11.66
C PRO A 87 32.72 -5.10 -10.64
N PRO A 88 32.91 -4.76 -9.36
CA PRO A 88 33.38 -5.71 -8.35
C PRO A 88 32.39 -6.87 -8.14
N TRP A 89 31.10 -6.66 -8.40
CA TRP A 89 30.09 -7.71 -8.32
C TRP A 89 30.28 -8.85 -9.33
N CYS A 90 31.02 -8.63 -10.43
CA CYS A 90 31.39 -9.70 -11.37
C CYS A 90 32.30 -10.75 -10.72
N SER A 91 33.11 -10.34 -9.74
CA SER A 91 34.07 -11.18 -9.03
C SER A 91 33.56 -11.75 -7.70
N TRP A 92 32.33 -11.45 -7.30
CA TRP A 92 31.76 -11.98 -6.05
C TRP A 92 31.34 -13.44 -6.20
N SER A 93 31.41 -14.20 -5.10
CA SER A 93 30.94 -15.60 -5.05
C SER A 93 29.47 -15.75 -5.42
N LEU A 94 28.66 -14.71 -5.12
CA LEU A 94 27.30 -14.52 -5.60
C LEU A 94 27.21 -13.14 -6.26
N PRO A 95 27.08 -13.04 -7.59
CA PRO A 95 27.06 -11.77 -8.32
C PRO A 95 25.70 -11.06 -8.15
N LEU A 96 25.45 -10.53 -6.95
CA LEU A 96 24.22 -9.81 -6.61
C LEU A 96 24.30 -8.35 -7.06
N ILE A 97 24.02 -8.13 -8.36
CA ILE A 97 24.03 -6.82 -9.00
C ILE A 97 23.14 -5.81 -8.27
N TYR A 98 21.96 -6.24 -7.82
CA TYR A 98 20.98 -5.34 -7.19
C TYR A 98 21.49 -4.74 -5.87
N SER A 99 22.14 -5.54 -5.02
CA SER A 99 22.75 -5.05 -3.77
C SER A 99 23.85 -4.04 -4.03
N TYR A 100 24.65 -4.24 -5.08
CA TYR A 100 25.65 -3.26 -5.51
C TYR A 100 25.01 -1.95 -5.98
N ILE A 101 23.96 -2.02 -6.79
CA ILE A 101 23.25 -0.82 -7.28
C ILE A 101 22.62 -0.06 -6.11
N GLN A 102 21.97 -0.77 -5.19
CA GLN A 102 21.34 -0.20 -4.01
C GLN A 102 22.33 0.57 -3.13
N ASP A 103 23.50 0.00 -2.89
CA ASP A 103 24.56 0.62 -2.07
C ASP A 103 25.21 1.81 -2.80
N ILE A 104 25.72 1.60 -4.02
CA ILE A 104 26.56 2.58 -4.74
C ILE A 104 25.75 3.72 -5.35
N TYR A 105 24.59 3.42 -5.96
CA TYR A 105 23.84 4.41 -6.73
C TYR A 105 22.62 4.95 -6.00
N TRP A 106 21.99 4.16 -5.13
CA TRP A 106 20.75 4.56 -4.46
C TRP A 106 20.94 4.93 -2.99
N ASN A 107 22.15 4.76 -2.44
CA ASN A 107 22.46 5.02 -1.04
C ASN A 107 21.51 4.32 -0.06
N VAL A 108 21.11 3.09 -0.38
CA VAL A 108 20.26 2.25 0.48
C VAL A 108 21.15 1.49 1.44
N GLY A 109 20.85 1.58 2.74
CA GLY A 109 21.59 0.88 3.79
C GLY A 109 21.05 1.21 5.17
N PHE A 110 21.61 0.57 6.19
CA PHE A 110 21.17 0.74 7.58
C PHE A 110 21.29 2.20 8.02
N LEU A 111 20.14 2.82 8.34
CA LEU A 111 19.97 4.21 8.82
C LEU A 111 20.55 5.31 7.91
N ARG A 112 20.97 5.00 6.68
CA ARG A 112 21.60 5.97 5.77
C ARG A 112 20.64 7.06 5.27
N TYR A 113 19.33 6.85 5.38
CA TYR A 113 18.30 7.79 4.92
C TYR A 113 17.90 8.85 5.97
N TYR A 114 18.36 8.74 7.21
CA TYR A 114 17.91 9.57 8.32
C TYR A 114 18.59 10.94 8.31
N GLU A 115 18.13 11.81 7.41
CA GLU A 115 18.56 13.21 7.30
C GLU A 115 17.39 14.17 7.54
N LEU A 116 17.67 15.36 8.09
CA LEU A 116 16.64 16.39 8.32
C LEU A 116 15.95 16.85 7.02
N LYS A 117 16.66 16.80 5.89
CA LYS A 117 16.12 17.12 4.56
C LYS A 117 14.97 16.18 4.15
N GLN A 118 14.93 14.97 4.71
CA GLN A 118 13.92 13.96 4.41
C GLN A 118 12.67 14.04 5.29
N LEU A 119 12.59 15.02 6.20
CA LEU A 119 11.46 15.19 7.12
C LEU A 119 10.07 15.13 6.44
N PRO A 120 9.84 15.74 5.25
CA PRO A 120 8.56 15.61 4.56
C PRO A 120 8.18 14.15 4.22
N ASN A 121 9.16 13.33 3.84
CA ASN A 121 8.95 11.92 3.53
C ASN A 121 8.63 11.09 4.79
N PHE A 122 9.24 11.42 5.93
CA PHE A 122 8.89 10.83 7.21
C PHE A 122 7.45 11.18 7.61
N LEU A 123 7.04 12.44 7.45
CA LEU A 123 5.66 12.87 7.75
C LEU A 123 4.63 12.11 6.91
N LEU A 124 4.94 11.82 5.64
CA LEU A 124 4.08 11.03 4.76
C LEU A 124 3.94 9.56 5.22
N ALA A 125 5.04 8.94 5.67
CA ALA A 125 5.04 7.55 6.11
C ALA A 125 4.52 7.34 7.55
N THR A 126 4.55 8.39 8.36
CA THR A 126 4.21 8.35 9.79
C THR A 126 2.82 7.77 10.08
N PRO A 127 1.73 8.18 9.40
CA PRO A 127 0.39 7.64 9.71
C PRO A 127 0.30 6.12 9.55
N VAL A 128 0.86 5.55 8.47
CA VAL A 128 0.85 4.10 8.25
C VAL A 128 1.74 3.38 9.25
N ALA A 129 2.93 3.93 9.54
CA ALA A 129 3.82 3.38 10.55
C ALA A 129 3.16 3.33 11.94
N ILE A 130 2.47 4.41 12.35
CA ILE A 130 1.72 4.48 13.60
C ILE A 130 0.59 3.45 13.61
N LEU A 131 -0.18 3.31 12.52
CA LEU A 131 -1.25 2.33 12.45
C LEU A 131 -0.73 0.90 12.62
N VAL A 132 0.36 0.53 11.95
CA VAL A 132 0.97 -0.80 12.06
C VAL A 132 1.58 -1.03 13.45
N ALA A 133 2.27 -0.03 14.00
CA ALA A 133 2.82 -0.12 15.35
C ALA A 133 1.73 -0.27 16.41
N TRP A 134 0.64 0.50 16.29
CA TRP A 134 -0.50 0.42 17.19
C TRP A 134 -1.23 -0.91 17.05
N ALA A 135 -1.47 -1.38 15.83
CA ALA A 135 -2.02 -2.71 15.56
C ALA A 135 -1.20 -3.81 16.26
N THR A 136 0.12 -3.71 16.15
CA THR A 136 1.07 -4.65 16.76
C THR A 136 1.01 -4.59 18.27
N TRP A 137 1.04 -3.37 18.84
CA TRP A 137 0.96 -3.15 20.27
C TRP A 137 -0.35 -3.69 20.87
N THR A 138 -1.49 -3.38 20.27
CA THR A 138 -2.80 -3.85 20.72
C THR A 138 -2.87 -5.37 20.73
N TYR A 139 -2.39 -6.03 19.67
CA TYR A 139 -2.43 -7.49 19.61
C TYR A 139 -1.46 -8.16 20.60
N VAL A 140 -0.25 -7.64 20.74
CA VAL A 140 0.78 -8.20 21.64
C VAL A 140 0.37 -8.06 23.11
N THR A 141 -0.24 -6.93 23.47
CA THR A 141 -0.77 -6.72 24.83
C THR A 141 -2.00 -7.57 25.13
N THR A 142 -2.83 -7.87 24.12
CA THR A 142 -4.01 -8.73 24.27
C THR A 142 -3.66 -10.22 24.33
N TYR A 143 -2.70 -10.69 23.50
CA TYR A 143 -2.28 -12.09 23.44
C TYR A 143 -0.76 -12.28 23.62
N PRO A 144 -0.18 -11.90 24.77
CA PRO A 144 1.27 -11.95 24.99
C PRO A 144 1.82 -13.38 24.92
N TRP A 145 1.06 -14.36 25.41
CA TRP A 145 1.45 -15.77 25.38
C TRP A 145 1.51 -16.35 23.96
N LEU A 146 0.57 -15.96 23.09
CA LEU A 146 0.58 -16.37 21.69
C LEU A 146 1.80 -15.82 20.97
N CYS A 147 2.17 -14.57 21.28
CA CYS A 147 3.35 -13.92 20.72
C CYS A 147 4.65 -14.58 21.20
N LEU A 148 4.76 -14.89 22.51
CA LEU A 148 5.90 -15.59 23.09
C LEU A 148 6.09 -16.99 22.51
N THR A 149 5.00 -17.68 22.20
CA THR A 149 5.03 -19.02 21.60
C THR A 149 5.07 -19.01 20.07
N LEU A 150 5.14 -17.82 19.45
CA LEU A 150 5.10 -17.61 18.00
C LEU A 150 3.94 -18.32 17.29
N GLY A 151 2.83 -18.56 18.01
CA GLY A 151 1.71 -19.36 17.50
C GLY A 151 1.99 -20.86 17.34
N LEU A 152 3.18 -21.36 17.72
CA LEU A 152 3.58 -22.76 17.60
C LEU A 152 2.99 -23.64 18.70
N GLN A 153 2.78 -23.07 19.89
CA GLN A 153 2.23 -23.81 21.03
C GLN A 153 0.74 -23.50 21.21
N ARG A 154 -0.12 -24.41 20.75
CA ARG A 154 -1.55 -24.36 21.05
C ARG A 154 -1.74 -24.69 22.53
N SER A 155 -2.06 -23.67 23.34
CA SER A 155 -2.40 -23.89 24.75
C SER A 155 -3.56 -24.89 24.83
N LYS A 156 -3.31 -26.01 25.52
CA LYS A 156 -4.24 -27.13 25.68
C LYS A 156 -5.39 -26.81 26.64
N ASN A 157 -5.35 -25.65 27.33
CA ASN A 157 -6.21 -25.35 28.47
C ASN A 157 -7.40 -24.43 28.18
N ASN A 158 -7.58 -23.92 26.96
CA ASN A 158 -8.73 -23.07 26.63
C ASN A 158 -9.80 -23.84 25.86
N LYS A 159 -10.53 -24.73 26.56
CA LYS A 159 -11.81 -25.27 26.11
C LYS A 159 -12.92 -24.21 26.01
N THR A 160 -12.65 -22.96 26.39
CA THR A 160 -13.56 -21.80 26.30
C THR A 160 -13.43 -20.98 25.01
N LEU A 161 -12.46 -21.27 24.13
CA LEU A 161 -12.29 -20.54 22.85
C LEU A 161 -12.79 -21.37 21.66
N GLU A 162 -14.00 -21.92 21.74
CA GLU A 162 -14.63 -22.65 20.62
C GLU A 162 -15.23 -21.72 19.55
N LYS A 163 -15.29 -20.41 19.81
CA LYS A 163 -15.48 -19.42 18.75
C LYS A 163 -14.24 -18.53 18.70
N PRO A 164 -13.44 -18.56 17.61
CA PRO A 164 -12.47 -17.50 17.41
C PRO A 164 -13.25 -16.19 17.39
N ASP A 165 -12.85 -15.22 18.21
CA ASP A 165 -13.46 -13.89 18.19
C ASP A 165 -13.49 -13.41 16.72
N PRO A 166 -14.68 -13.12 16.16
CA PRO A 166 -14.76 -12.63 14.80
C PRO A 166 -14.08 -11.25 14.74
N GLY A 167 -13.18 -11.06 13.79
CA GLY A 167 -12.51 -9.77 13.56
C GLY A 167 -11.00 -9.79 13.78
N PHE A 168 -10.45 -8.60 14.05
CA PHE A 168 -9.00 -8.34 14.04
C PHE A 168 -8.23 -9.11 15.12
N LEU A 169 -8.85 -9.40 16.25
CA LEU A 169 -8.24 -10.14 17.37
C LEU A 169 -8.16 -11.66 17.14
N SER A 170 -8.61 -12.16 15.99
CA SER A 170 -8.51 -13.58 15.67
C SER A 170 -7.05 -14.07 15.68
N PRO A 171 -6.76 -15.28 16.19
CA PRO A 171 -5.44 -15.90 16.12
C PRO A 171 -4.87 -16.01 14.70
N ARG A 172 -5.72 -16.03 13.67
CA ARG A 172 -5.31 -16.09 12.25
C ARG A 172 -4.64 -14.80 11.77
N VAL A 173 -4.92 -13.67 12.40
CA VAL A 173 -4.34 -12.35 12.04
C VAL A 173 -2.88 -12.26 12.47
N PHE A 174 -2.46 -13.07 13.45
CA PHE A 174 -1.11 -13.06 14.01
C PHE A 174 0.01 -13.14 12.94
N VAL A 175 -0.12 -14.02 11.95
CA VAL A 175 0.90 -14.19 10.90
C VAL A 175 1.06 -12.90 10.07
N TYR A 176 -0.05 -12.27 9.70
CA TYR A 176 -0.04 -11.01 8.95
C TYR A 176 0.52 -9.86 9.78
N LEU A 177 0.31 -9.90 11.09
CA LEU A 177 0.85 -8.92 12.02
C LEU A 177 2.35 -9.05 12.20
N VAL A 178 2.87 -10.26 12.41
CA VAL A 178 4.31 -10.53 12.46
C VAL A 178 4.98 -10.10 11.15
N HIS A 179 4.35 -10.43 10.02
CA HIS A 179 4.81 -9.96 8.71
C HIS A 179 4.84 -8.43 8.64
N ALA A 180 3.75 -7.75 8.98
CA ALA A 180 3.68 -6.28 8.97
C ALA A 180 4.75 -5.62 9.87
N ALA A 181 4.97 -6.17 11.07
CA ALA A 181 5.97 -5.68 12.01
C ALA A 181 7.40 -5.88 11.46
N ALA A 182 7.68 -7.04 10.86
CA ALA A 182 8.96 -7.31 10.21
C ALA A 182 9.22 -6.37 9.03
N LEU A 183 8.21 -6.12 8.19
CA LEU A 183 8.31 -5.17 7.08
C LEU A 183 8.49 -3.73 7.55
N LEU A 184 7.80 -3.33 8.62
CA LEU A 184 7.95 -2.01 9.22
C LEU A 184 9.37 -1.81 9.77
N LEU A 185 9.89 -2.81 10.50
CA LEU A 185 11.24 -2.79 11.05
C LEU A 185 12.29 -2.76 9.94
N PHE A 186 12.20 -3.68 8.98
CA PHE A 186 13.15 -3.74 7.87
C PHE A 186 13.09 -2.48 7.00
N GLY A 187 11.89 -2.05 6.61
CA GLY A 187 11.70 -0.91 5.74
C GLY A 187 12.08 0.42 6.39
N SER A 188 11.90 0.57 7.71
CA SER A 188 12.37 1.77 8.41
C SER A 188 13.90 1.80 8.54
N LEU A 189 14.53 0.67 8.84
CA LEU A 189 15.97 0.62 9.10
C LEU A 189 16.81 0.59 7.82
N CYS A 190 16.34 -0.10 6.78
CA CYS A 190 17.16 -0.49 5.62
C CYS A 190 16.64 0.06 4.29
N MET A 191 15.52 0.77 4.24
CA MET A 191 14.96 1.34 3.02
C MET A 191 14.70 2.84 3.16
N HIS A 192 14.54 3.52 2.03
CA HIS A 192 14.07 4.90 2.02
C HIS A 192 12.63 4.95 2.53
N VAL A 193 12.38 5.78 3.55
CA VAL A 193 11.09 5.85 4.25
C VAL A 193 9.95 6.26 3.33
N GLN A 194 10.24 6.97 2.23
CA GLN A 194 9.25 7.26 1.18
C GLN A 194 8.61 5.99 0.58
N VAL A 195 9.36 4.89 0.48
CA VAL A 195 8.86 3.63 -0.09
C VAL A 195 8.08 2.82 0.95
N LEU A 196 8.23 3.13 2.23
CA LEU A 196 7.65 2.36 3.34
C LEU A 196 6.12 2.28 3.27
N THR A 197 5.45 3.40 2.95
CA THR A 197 3.99 3.45 2.85
C THR A 197 3.47 2.49 1.78
N ARG A 198 4.07 2.52 0.58
CA ARG A 198 3.70 1.61 -0.52
C ARG A 198 4.04 0.16 -0.17
N PHE A 199 5.20 -0.05 0.42
CA PHE A 199 5.66 -1.39 0.79
C PHE A 199 4.70 -2.05 1.78
N LEU A 200 4.30 -1.33 2.85
CA LEU A 200 3.32 -1.80 3.82
C LEU A 200 1.91 -1.91 3.19
N GLY A 201 1.48 -0.92 2.41
CA GLY A 201 0.16 -0.91 1.79
C GLY A 201 -0.09 -2.05 0.80
N SER A 202 0.96 -2.49 0.09
CA SER A 202 0.87 -3.59 -0.87
C SER A 202 1.11 -4.97 -0.26
N SER A 203 1.91 -5.05 0.81
CA SER A 203 2.41 -6.33 1.32
C SER A 203 1.66 -6.83 2.55
N THR A 204 0.85 -6.01 3.21
CA THR A 204 0.08 -6.45 4.39
C THR A 204 -1.33 -5.90 4.44
N PRO A 205 -2.35 -6.74 4.78
CA PRO A 205 -3.71 -6.28 4.95
C PRO A 205 -3.94 -5.53 6.27
N ILE A 206 -2.96 -5.55 7.19
CA ILE A 206 -3.08 -4.95 8.53
C ILE A 206 -3.37 -3.46 8.46
N VAL A 207 -2.80 -2.75 7.48
CA VAL A 207 -3.04 -1.32 7.27
C VAL A 207 -4.51 -0.99 6.98
N TYR A 208 -5.30 -1.97 6.53
CA TYR A 208 -6.72 -1.82 6.23
C TYR A 208 -7.60 -2.44 7.31
N TRP A 209 -7.23 -3.62 7.83
CA TRP A 209 -8.01 -4.33 8.84
C TRP A 209 -8.02 -3.63 10.20
N PHE A 210 -6.88 -3.08 10.64
CA PHE A 210 -6.82 -2.42 11.95
C PHE A 210 -7.64 -1.13 11.99
N PRO A 211 -7.59 -0.22 11.00
CA PRO A 211 -8.52 0.90 10.95
C PRO A 211 -9.99 0.48 10.89
N ALA A 212 -10.32 -0.57 10.15
CA ALA A 212 -11.70 -1.08 10.12
C ALA A 212 -12.17 -1.55 11.51
N HIS A 213 -11.31 -2.23 12.25
CA HIS A 213 -11.56 -2.62 13.64
C HIS A 213 -11.76 -1.40 14.56
N LEU A 214 -10.91 -0.37 14.44
CA LEU A 214 -11.07 0.88 15.19
C LEU A 214 -12.40 1.58 14.87
N LEU A 215 -12.81 1.62 13.59
CA LEU A 215 -14.09 2.20 13.19
C LEU A 215 -15.26 1.44 13.80
N GLN A 216 -15.21 0.11 13.74
CA GLN A 216 -16.22 -0.76 14.35
C GLN A 216 -16.30 -0.59 15.87
N ASP A 217 -15.17 -0.30 16.54
CA ASP A 217 -15.15 -0.07 17.97
C ASP A 217 -15.64 1.32 18.39
N GLN A 218 -15.39 2.35 17.59
CA GLN A 218 -15.77 3.71 17.96
C GLN A 218 -17.19 4.06 17.54
N GLU A 219 -17.71 3.47 16.46
CA GLU A 219 -18.99 3.90 15.87
C GLU A 219 -20.13 2.92 16.18
N PRO A 220 -21.15 3.35 16.95
CA PRO A 220 -22.30 2.49 17.28
C PRO A 220 -23.12 2.08 16.04
N LEU A 221 -23.09 2.90 14.99
CA LEU A 221 -23.72 2.63 13.68
C LEU A 221 -23.15 1.38 13.00
N LEU A 222 -21.88 1.06 13.25
CA LEU A 222 -21.24 -0.14 12.70
C LEU A 222 -21.47 -1.37 13.58
N ARG A 223 -21.56 -1.18 14.90
CA ARG A 223 -21.85 -2.26 15.87
C ARG A 223 -23.26 -2.82 15.76
N SER A 224 -24.25 -1.99 15.48
CA SER A 224 -25.66 -2.43 15.38
C SER A 224 -25.95 -3.30 14.14
N LEU A 225 -25.07 -3.30 13.14
CA LEU A 225 -25.23 -4.09 11.91
C LEU A 225 -24.85 -5.57 12.11
N GLU A 226 -23.88 -5.87 12.97
CA GLU A 226 -23.47 -7.25 13.27
C GLU A 226 -24.43 -7.98 14.20
N THR A 227 -25.19 -7.24 15.02
CA THR A 227 -26.10 -7.83 16.01
C THR A 227 -27.47 -8.22 15.47
N VAL A 228 -27.78 -7.91 14.20
CA VAL A 228 -29.04 -8.30 13.56
C VAL A 228 -28.79 -9.40 12.52
N PRO A 229 -29.12 -10.68 12.81
CA PRO A 229 -29.24 -11.69 11.78
C PRO A 229 -30.29 -11.23 10.78
N TRP A 230 -29.92 -11.03 9.51
CA TRP A 230 -30.86 -10.69 8.45
C TRP A 230 -31.89 -11.82 8.30
N LYS A 231 -33.05 -11.67 8.93
CA LYS A 231 -34.28 -12.36 8.54
C LYS A 231 -35.10 -11.38 7.72
N PRO A 232 -35.44 -11.69 6.46
CA PRO A 232 -36.44 -10.91 5.74
C PRO A 232 -37.80 -11.21 6.40
N HIS A 233 -38.23 -10.35 7.31
CA HIS A 233 -39.59 -10.40 7.81
C HIS A 233 -40.50 -9.69 6.81
N ALA A 234 -41.48 -10.43 6.30
CA ALA A 234 -42.56 -9.91 5.48
C ALA A 234 -43.36 -8.90 6.32
N GLY A 235 -43.22 -7.61 6.02
CA GLY A 235 -43.93 -6.53 6.70
C GLY A 235 -43.09 -5.26 6.81
N ASP A 236 -42.83 -4.60 5.68
CA ASP A 236 -42.16 -3.30 5.65
C ASP A 236 -43.03 -2.21 6.33
N PRO A 237 -42.48 -1.36 7.22
CA PRO A 237 -43.06 -0.07 7.60
C PRO A 237 -42.80 1.01 6.52
N PRO A 238 -43.54 2.14 6.53
CA PRO A 238 -43.68 3.07 5.39
C PRO A 238 -42.41 3.87 5.04
N PRO A 239 -42.36 4.48 3.83
CA PRO A 239 -41.13 4.98 3.22
C PRO A 239 -40.76 6.35 3.77
N GLY A 240 -39.75 6.43 4.63
CA GLY A 240 -39.31 7.72 5.18
C GLY A 240 -37.83 7.85 5.53
N GLN A 241 -37.11 6.75 5.74
CA GLN A 241 -35.69 6.79 6.05
C GLN A 241 -34.94 5.82 5.15
N LYS A 242 -34.37 6.35 4.05
CA LYS A 242 -33.34 5.63 3.30
C LYS A 242 -32.11 5.54 4.19
N VAL A 243 -32.06 4.53 5.05
CA VAL A 243 -30.81 4.13 5.71
C VAL A 243 -29.80 3.88 4.59
N PRO A 244 -28.64 4.55 4.59
CA PRO A 244 -27.64 4.29 3.57
C PRO A 244 -27.27 2.81 3.61
N ARG A 245 -27.53 2.08 2.51
CA ARG A 245 -27.24 0.64 2.40
C ARG A 245 -25.76 0.30 2.62
N ASN A 246 -24.88 1.29 2.47
CA ASN A 246 -23.46 1.19 2.79
C ASN A 246 -23.16 2.00 4.06
N SER A 247 -22.72 1.33 5.11
CA SER A 247 -22.45 1.92 6.41
C SER A 247 -21.30 2.94 6.38
N ILE A 248 -20.29 2.76 5.53
CA ILE A 248 -19.20 3.73 5.36
C ILE A 248 -19.73 5.02 4.72
N MET A 249 -20.60 4.91 3.71
CA MET A 249 -21.25 6.09 3.13
C MET A 249 -22.14 6.79 4.18
N GLY A 250 -22.79 6.03 5.06
CA GLY A 250 -23.52 6.56 6.21
C GLY A 250 -22.63 7.36 7.17
N LEU A 251 -21.42 6.88 7.47
CA LEU A 251 -20.44 7.62 8.28
C LEU A 251 -19.97 8.89 7.57
N LEU A 252 -19.73 8.84 6.25
CA LEU A 252 -19.33 10.01 5.47
C LEU A 252 -20.43 11.08 5.41
N CYS A 253 -21.69 10.69 5.24
CA CYS A 253 -22.82 11.63 5.30
C CYS A 253 -22.98 12.24 6.70
N ASN A 254 -22.71 11.47 7.75
CA ASN A 254 -22.81 11.89 9.15
C ASN A 254 -21.46 12.29 9.76
N TRP A 255 -20.55 12.84 8.95
CA TRP A 255 -19.16 13.14 9.34
C TRP A 255 -19.02 13.90 10.67
N LYS A 256 -19.90 14.89 10.91
CA LYS A 256 -19.85 15.75 12.11
C LYS A 256 -20.17 15.00 13.40
N THR A 257 -20.96 13.92 13.32
CA THR A 257 -21.38 13.13 14.48
C THR A 257 -20.43 11.97 14.79
N CYS A 258 -19.52 11.61 13.88
CA CYS A 258 -18.52 10.57 14.11
C CYS A 258 -17.51 10.95 15.19
N SER A 259 -16.85 9.97 15.80
CA SER A 259 -15.75 10.20 16.74
C SER A 259 -14.57 10.92 16.07
N LEU A 260 -13.71 11.58 16.86
CA LEU A 260 -12.50 12.23 16.34
C LEU A 260 -11.58 11.21 15.63
N LEU A 261 -11.41 10.02 16.22
CA LEU A 261 -10.58 8.96 15.66
C LEU A 261 -11.11 8.50 14.29
N THR A 262 -12.43 8.27 14.17
CA THR A 262 -13.07 7.91 12.90
C THR A 262 -12.85 8.98 11.84
N ARG A 263 -13.02 10.26 12.20
CA ARG A 263 -12.77 11.39 11.29
C ARG A 263 -11.31 11.45 10.85
N CYS A 264 -10.36 11.24 11.75
CA CYS A 264 -8.94 11.20 11.41
C CYS A 264 -8.61 10.05 10.45
N ILE A 265 -9.12 8.85 10.71
CA ILE A 265 -8.87 7.67 9.87
C ILE A 265 -9.48 7.86 8.48
N LEU A 266 -10.78 8.15 8.40
CA LEU A 266 -11.47 8.34 7.12
C LEU A 266 -10.88 9.53 6.36
N GLY A 267 -10.54 10.60 7.07
CA GLY A 267 -9.95 11.80 6.50
C GLY A 267 -8.58 11.53 5.91
N TYR A 268 -7.76 10.74 6.62
CA TYR A 268 -6.48 10.27 6.11
C TYR A 268 -6.65 9.48 4.81
N PHE A 269 -7.47 8.43 4.78
CA PHE A 269 -7.65 7.60 3.58
C PHE A 269 -8.24 8.37 2.40
N LEU A 270 -9.25 9.22 2.64
CA LEU A 270 -9.85 10.05 1.58
C LEU A 270 -8.89 11.09 1.04
N THR A 271 -8.14 11.77 1.92
CA THR A 271 -7.15 12.76 1.51
C THR A 271 -6.01 12.10 0.76
N TYR A 272 -5.52 10.95 1.24
CA TYR A 272 -4.46 10.20 0.59
C TYR A 272 -4.86 9.72 -0.80
N TRP A 273 -6.10 9.23 -0.94
CA TRP A 273 -6.68 8.85 -2.22
C TRP A 273 -6.82 10.05 -3.17
N LEU A 274 -7.44 11.15 -2.72
CA LEU A 274 -7.65 12.33 -3.54
C LEU A 274 -6.33 12.98 -3.99
N LEU A 275 -5.40 13.15 -3.05
CA LEU A 275 -4.09 13.72 -3.33
C LEU A 275 -3.29 12.81 -4.26
N GLY A 276 -3.44 11.49 -4.14
CA GLY A 276 -2.84 10.55 -5.07
C GLY A 276 -3.36 10.66 -6.49
N LEU A 277 -4.68 10.84 -6.67
CA LEU A 277 -5.25 11.06 -8.00
C LEU A 277 -4.73 12.37 -8.62
N LEU A 278 -4.69 13.44 -7.82
CA LEU A 278 -4.22 14.74 -8.27
C LEU A 278 -2.73 14.72 -8.66
N LEU A 279 -1.89 14.08 -7.85
CA LEU A 279 -0.45 14.03 -8.09
C LEU A 279 -0.05 12.99 -9.14
N HIS A 280 -0.85 11.95 -9.36
CA HIS A 280 -0.61 10.97 -10.42
C HIS A 280 -0.55 11.62 -11.79
N CYS A 281 -1.39 12.64 -12.04
CA CYS A 281 -1.41 13.40 -13.30
C CYS A 281 -0.07 14.10 -13.61
N ASN A 282 0.70 14.44 -12.58
CA ASN A 282 1.97 15.14 -12.74
C ASN A 282 3.19 14.21 -12.73
N PHE A 283 2.99 12.88 -12.80
CA PHE A 283 4.05 11.88 -12.61
C PHE A 283 4.88 12.08 -11.33
N LEU A 284 4.34 12.81 -10.36
CA LEU A 284 5.01 13.02 -9.10
C LEU A 284 5.03 11.68 -8.36
N PRO A 285 6.10 11.39 -7.60
CA PRO A 285 6.24 10.14 -6.85
C PRO A 285 5.31 10.15 -5.62
N TRP A 286 3.99 10.22 -5.86
CA TRP A 286 2.99 9.93 -4.86
C TRP A 286 2.79 8.42 -4.80
N THR A 287 3.12 7.87 -3.64
CA THR A 287 3.20 6.44 -3.42
C THR A 287 1.92 5.81 -2.95
#